data_AF-A0A1F9AIX7-F1
#
_entry.id   AF-A0A1F9AIX7-F1
#
_cell.length_a   1.000
_cell.length_b   1.000
_cell.length_c   1.000
_cell.angle_alpha   90.00
_cell.angle_beta   90.00
_cell.angle_gamma   90.00
#
_symmetry.space_group_name_H-M   'P 1'
#
loop_
_entity.id
_entity.type
_entity.pdbx_description
1 polymer ?
#
loop_
_entity_poly.entity_id
_entity_poly.type
_entity_poly.pdbx_seq_one_letter_code
_entity_poly.pdbx_strand_id
1 'polypeptide(L)' 'MDKLDDLLKGRFRFDPLYTLAILKVSHDLRTEPLAGFEEILEDTLTDFNLDRSSLEFYVAEHREALVATCREMGI' A
#
# COMPACT_ATOMS: atom_id res chain seq x y z
N MET A 1 -9.89 -17.05 -26.14
CA MET A 1 -8.95 -16.14 -25.44
C MET A 1 -9.69 -15.61 -24.25
N ASP A 2 -9.19 -15.93 -23.06
CA ASP A 2 -9.85 -15.64 -21.80
C ASP A 2 -9.83 -14.14 -21.51
N LYS A 3 -10.93 -13.61 -20.97
CA LYS A 3 -11.00 -12.22 -20.44
C LYS A 3 -9.86 -11.90 -19.47
N LEU A 4 -9.31 -12.94 -18.82
CA LEU A 4 -8.15 -12.86 -17.94
C LEU A 4 -6.87 -12.45 -18.70
N ASP A 5 -6.66 -12.98 -19.90
CA ASP A 5 -5.48 -12.65 -20.72
C ASP A 5 -5.53 -11.19 -21.17
N ASP A 6 -6.71 -10.67 -21.50
CA ASP A 6 -6.87 -9.25 -21.90
C ASP A 6 -6.70 -8.29 -20.72
N LEU A 7 -7.14 -8.69 -19.51
CA LEU A 7 -6.88 -7.95 -18.27
C LEU A 7 -5.39 -7.89 -17.92
N LEU A 8 -4.67 -9.01 -18.10
CA LEU A 8 -3.22 -9.09 -17.84
C LEU A 8 -2.39 -8.37 -18.91
N LYS A 9 -2.85 -8.34 -20.16
CA LYS A 9 -2.23 -7.54 -21.25
C LYS A 9 -2.43 -6.03 -21.07
N GLY A 10 -3.39 -5.62 -20.24
CA GLY A 10 -3.90 -4.25 -20.14
C GLY A 10 -3.19 -3.29 -19.17
N ARG A 11 -2.02 -3.64 -18.60
CA ARG A 11 -1.26 -2.85 -17.58
C ARG A 11 -1.58 -3.16 -16.11
N PHE A 12 -2.01 -4.38 -15.76
CA PHE A 12 -2.02 -4.76 -14.35
C PHE A 12 -0.58 -5.01 -13.88
N ARG A 13 0.08 -3.97 -13.34
CA ARG A 13 1.37 -4.09 -12.66
C ARG A 13 1.06 -4.16 -11.17
N PHE A 14 1.11 -5.37 -10.61
CA PHE A 14 1.09 -5.52 -9.17
C PHE A 14 2.32 -4.80 -8.62
N ASP A 15 2.10 -3.67 -7.96
CA ASP A 15 3.16 -2.97 -7.25
C ASP A 15 3.19 -3.52 -5.82
N PRO A 16 4.26 -4.23 -5.42
CA PRO A 16 4.36 -4.82 -4.10
C PRO A 16 4.29 -3.77 -2.97
N LEU A 17 4.55 -2.48 -3.26
CA LEU A 17 4.45 -1.40 -2.29
C LEU A 17 3.02 -0.91 -2.08
N TYR A 18 2.11 -1.12 -3.04
CA TYR A 18 0.77 -0.50 -3.01
C TYR A 18 -0.03 -0.92 -1.78
N THR A 19 -0.10 -2.22 -1.47
CA THR A 19 -0.85 -2.71 -0.31
C THR A 19 -0.27 -2.21 1.00
N LEU A 20 1.07 -2.18 1.11
CA LEU A 20 1.76 -1.65 2.29
C LEU A 20 1.57 -0.14 2.44
N ALA A 21 1.53 0.59 1.33
CA ALA A 21 1.25 2.02 1.30
C ALA A 21 -0.18 2.32 1.74
N ILE A 22 -1.17 1.53 1.29
CA ILE A 22 -2.56 1.63 1.77
C ILE A 22 -2.63 1.35 3.27
N LEU A 23 -1.96 0.30 3.77
CA LEU A 23 -1.92 0.00 5.20
C LEU A 23 -1.32 1.16 6.01
N LYS A 24 -0.17 1.71 5.58
CA LYS A 24 0.47 2.85 6.25
C LYS A 24 -0.41 4.09 6.25
N VAL A 25 -0.96 4.48 5.10
CA VAL A 25 -1.83 5.66 5.01
C VAL A 25 -3.12 5.45 5.81
N SER A 26 -3.68 4.24 5.80
CA SER A 26 -4.86 3.92 6.60
C SER A 26 -4.59 4.09 8.10
N HIS A 27 -3.42 3.66 8.57
CA HIS A 27 -2.99 3.84 9.94
C HIS A 27 -2.82 5.32 10.29
N ASP A 28 -2.15 6.09 9.42
CA ASP A 28 -1.88 7.51 9.62
C ASP A 28 -3.17 8.37 9.66
N LEU A 29 -4.27 7.91 9.06
CA LEU A 29 -5.57 8.58 9.07
C LEU A 29 -6.39 8.30 10.35
N ARG A 30 -6.02 7.32 11.17
CA ARG A 30 -6.78 6.96 12.37
C ARG A 30 -6.61 8.04 13.44
N THR A 31 -7.70 8.31 14.16
CA THR A 31 -7.65 9.14 15.38
C THR A 31 -6.83 8.47 16.49
N GLU A 32 -6.90 7.15 16.56
CA GLU A 32 -6.18 6.33 17.54
C GLU A 32 -5.20 5.40 16.82
N PRO A 33 -3.88 5.67 16.93
CA PRO A 33 -2.83 4.81 16.36
C PRO A 33 -2.88 3.40 16.94
N LEU A 34 -2.51 2.41 16.13
CA LEU A 34 -2.40 1.03 16.59
C LEU A 34 -1.02 0.81 17.21
N ALA A 35 -1.00 0.43 18.49
CA ALA A 35 0.24 0.06 19.16
C ALA A 35 0.93 -1.10 18.43
N GLY A 36 2.24 -0.98 18.20
CA GLY A 36 3.04 -2.00 17.51
C GLY A 36 2.92 -2.02 15.98
N PHE A 37 2.17 -1.09 15.37
CA PHE A 37 2.01 -1.05 13.90
C PHE A 37 3.36 -0.94 13.17
N GLU A 38 4.26 -0.07 13.63
CA GLU A 38 5.55 0.14 12.98
C GLU A 38 6.46 -1.11 13.05
N GLU A 39 6.37 -1.93 14.10
CA GLU A 39 7.08 -3.21 14.18
C GLU A 39 6.51 -4.21 13.17
N ILE A 40 5.17 -4.35 13.11
CA ILE A 40 4.49 -5.22 12.14
C ILE A 40 4.81 -4.79 10.71
N LEU A 41 4.85 -3.48 10.44
CA LEU A 41 5.18 -2.95 9.12
C LEU A 41 6.61 -3.29 8.72
N GLU A 42 7.57 -3.17 9.64
CA GLU A 42 8.98 -3.49 9.41
C GLU A 42 9.20 -4.99 9.16
N ASP A 43 8.56 -5.85 9.97
CA ASP A 43 8.57 -7.30 9.77
C ASP A 43 8.00 -7.67 8.39
N THR A 44 6.89 -7.04 8.02
CA THR A 44 6.25 -7.27 6.72
C THR A 44 7.16 -6.81 5.57
N LEU A 45 7.75 -5.61 5.65
CA LEU A 45 8.70 -5.13 4.65
C LEU A 45 9.87 -6.11 4.46
N THR A 46 10.39 -6.66 5.56
CA THR A 46 11.46 -7.66 5.55
C THR A 46 11.02 -8.94 4.84
N ASP A 47 9.84 -9.47 5.14
CA ASP A 47 9.29 -10.68 4.51
C ASP A 47 9.13 -10.52 2.98
N PHE A 48 8.79 -9.32 2.52
CA PHE A 48 8.68 -8.99 1.10
C PHE A 48 10.01 -8.57 0.46
N ASN A 49 11.11 -8.53 1.22
CA ASN A 49 12.43 -8.04 0.78
C ASN A 49 12.34 -6.61 0.18
N LEU A 50 11.57 -5.75 0.85
CA LEU A 50 11.37 -4.34 0.51
C LEU A 50 12.03 -3.45 1.54
N ASP A 51 12.53 -2.30 1.09
CA ASP A 51 13.12 -1.31 1.98
C ASP A 51 12.10 -0.25 2.40
N ARG A 52 12.24 0.22 3.64
CA ARG A 52 11.37 1.25 4.22
C ARG A 52 11.41 2.56 3.44
N SER A 53 12.58 2.96 2.94
CA SER A 53 12.73 4.20 2.16
C SER A 53 11.90 4.20 0.87
N SER A 54 11.78 3.06 0.20
CA SER A 54 11.01 2.86 -1.02
C SER A 54 9.53 2.96 -0.72
N LEU A 55 9.08 2.40 0.42
CA LEU A 55 7.71 2.59 0.88
C LEU A 55 7.41 4.06 1.17
N GLU A 56 8.28 4.74 1.92
CA GLU A 56 8.10 6.15 2.26
C GLU A 56 8.10 7.05 1.02
N PHE A 57 8.99 6.78 0.07
CA PHE A 57 9.02 7.47 -1.23
C PHE A 57 7.74 7.23 -2.03
N TYR A 58 7.28 5.98 -2.12
CA TYR A 58 6.05 5.62 -2.82
C TYR A 58 4.81 6.30 -2.19
N VAL A 59 4.71 6.28 -0.86
CA VAL A 59 3.63 6.96 -0.14
C VAL A 59 3.65 8.46 -0.40
N ALA A 60 4.83 9.08 -0.42
CA ALA A 60 4.98 10.50 -0.71
C ALA A 60 4.57 10.83 -2.16
N GLU A 61 4.99 10.04 -3.14
CA GLU A 61 4.68 10.22 -4.56
C GLU A 61 3.19 10.04 -4.87
N HIS A 62 2.53 9.10 -4.19
CA HIS A 62 1.15 8.70 -4.50
C HIS A 62 0.12 9.09 -3.42
N ARG A 63 0.48 10.01 -2.51
CA ARG A 63 -0.29 10.30 -1.29
C ARG A 63 -1.76 10.60 -1.55
N GLU A 64 -2.06 11.47 -2.51
CA GLU A 64 -3.44 11.87 -2.80
C GLU A 64 -4.31 10.69 -3.24
N ALA A 65 -3.78 9.84 -4.13
CA ALA A 65 -4.48 8.66 -4.62
C ALA A 65 -4.67 7.60 -3.53
N LEU A 66 -3.66 7.41 -2.67
CA LEU A 66 -3.74 6.49 -1.53
C LEU A 66 -4.79 6.95 -0.52
N VAL A 67 -4.82 8.24 -0.17
CA VAL A 67 -5.84 8.80 0.73
C VAL A 67 -7.25 8.69 0.13
N ALA A 68 -7.40 8.97 -1.17
CA ALA A 68 -8.69 8.80 -1.86
C ALA A 68 -9.16 7.34 -1.78
N THR A 69 -8.26 6.38 -2.03
CA THR A 69 -8.56 4.95 -1.91
C THR A 69 -8.99 4.58 -0.48
N CYS A 70 -8.25 5.00 0.55
CA CYS A 70 -8.60 4.72 1.94
C CYS A 70 -10.02 5.24 2.28
N ARG A 71 -10.38 6.44 1.83
CA ARG A 71 -11.71 7.01 2.04
C ARG A 71 -12.81 6.23 1.32
N GLU A 72 -12.56 5.78 0.08
CA GLU A 72 -13.49 4.92 -0.66
C GLU A 72 -13.73 3.57 0.06
N MET A 73 -12.72 3.07 0.78
CA MET A 73 -12.81 1.87 1.61
C MET A 73 -13.50 2.11 2.97
N GLY A 74 -13.87 3.35 3.29
CA GLY A 74 -14.52 3.71 4.56
C GLY A 74 -13.56 3.86 5.74
N ILE A 75 -12.28 4.12 5.47
CA ILE A 75 -11.23 4.43 6.45
C ILE A 75 -11.16 5.95 6.67
#